data_AF-A0A5E4JBU3-F1
#
_entry.id   AF-A0A5E4JBU3-F1
#
_cell.length_a   1.000
_cell.length_b   1.000
_cell.length_c   1.000
_cell.angle_alpha   90.00
_cell.angle_beta   90.00
_cell.angle_gamma   90.00
#
_symmetry.space_group_name_H-M   'P 1'
#
loop_
_entity.id
_entity.type
_entity.pdbx_description
1 polymer ?
#
loop_
_entity_poly.entity_id
_entity_poly.type
_entity_poly.pdbx_seq_one_letter_code
_entity_poly.pdbx_strand_id
1 'polypeptide(L)'
;MLLHNTLTRKSELFEPLEKGVVKMYCCGPTVYNYAHIGNLRAFTFYDIVLRTLNHKGHKVTFVMNLTDVDDKTINGSRKEGVSLKEFTERYTKLFFEDLSKLNIRKADLITKATEYVPEMVDLTKRLMSNGMAYKGADGSIYYKVSAFPEYGKLSHFDIKQLKAGASGRVNADEYTKEQASDFALWKAWTPEDGDVFWETELGKGRPGWHTECSAMSMKHLGETLDIHCGGIDLMFPHHENEIAQSEGATGKQFVRYWLHNAHILVDGVKMSKSLGNFYVLNDLLQKGYRPEAIRYLFISSHYREQVNLTFKALDSAQQSINRIFDFVRSLNEVKSELNNPDVEQLVVSATNAFELALDNDLNTPQALSALFELIKETNKLIAANDFGKENSNEVRMAINKFDEVLGLLYYMEKPLPMPKEEIEKLVSERAAAKAAKDFAKGDSIRKQLKDKGIILEDAREGTTWKVA
;
A
#
# COMPACT_ATOMS: atom_id res chain seq x y z
N MET A 1 -11.84 16.85 1.74
CA MET A 1 -11.51 15.90 2.83
C MET A 1 -10.64 16.54 3.89
N LEU A 2 -10.89 16.19 5.15
CA LEU A 2 -10.01 16.39 6.30
C LEU A 2 -9.13 15.15 6.47
N LEU A 3 -7.84 15.32 6.78
CA LEU A 3 -6.92 14.24 7.09
C LEU A 3 -6.26 14.50 8.44
N HIS A 4 -6.08 13.47 9.25
CA HIS A 4 -5.32 13.58 10.50
C HIS A 4 -3.82 13.59 10.21
N ASN A 5 -3.22 14.76 10.39
CA ASN A 5 -1.79 14.95 10.16
C ASN A 5 -1.01 14.60 11.43
N THR A 6 -0.17 13.57 11.34
CA THR A 6 0.64 13.10 12.48
C THR A 6 1.57 14.18 13.01
N LEU A 7 2.07 15.05 12.11
CA LEU A 7 2.98 16.14 12.48
C LEU A 7 2.32 17.15 13.41
N THR A 8 1.03 17.43 13.24
CA THR A 8 0.32 18.45 14.04
C THR A 8 -0.66 17.86 15.06
N ARG A 9 -0.94 16.55 14.96
CA ARG A 9 -1.97 15.81 15.72
C ARG A 9 -3.38 16.37 15.54
N LYS A 10 -3.65 17.02 14.41
CA LYS A 10 -4.95 17.63 14.10
C LYS A 10 -5.51 17.08 12.81
N SER A 11 -6.83 17.10 12.70
CA SER A 11 -7.50 16.95 11.41
C SER A 11 -7.41 18.27 10.65
N GLU A 12 -6.83 18.23 9.46
CA GLU A 12 -6.53 19.39 8.64
C GLU A 12 -7.21 19.25 7.28
N LEU A 13 -7.66 20.37 6.71
CA LEU A 13 -8.14 20.37 5.33
C LEU A 13 -6.98 19.96 4.41
N PHE A 14 -7.19 18.93 3.61
CA PHE A 14 -6.19 18.48 2.65
C PHE A 14 -6.18 19.42 1.44
N GLU A 15 -5.04 20.07 1.24
CA GLU A 15 -4.78 20.91 0.07
C GLU A 15 -3.42 20.54 -0.52
N PRO A 16 -3.36 20.00 -1.75
CA PRO A 16 -2.08 19.70 -2.38
C PRO A 16 -1.29 20.97 -2.69
N LEU A 17 0.03 20.83 -2.80
CA LEU A 17 0.97 21.87 -3.20
C LEU A 17 0.66 22.38 -4.61
N GLU A 18 0.27 21.50 -5.51
CA GLU A 18 -0.21 21.84 -6.85
C GLU A 18 -1.68 21.43 -6.98
N LYS A 19 -2.54 22.38 -7.38
CA LYS A 19 -3.98 22.13 -7.45
C LYS A 19 -4.28 20.94 -8.37
N GLY A 20 -4.92 19.91 -7.80
CA GLY A 20 -5.33 18.72 -8.54
C GLY A 20 -4.24 17.64 -8.73
N VAL A 21 -2.99 17.91 -8.34
CA VAL A 21 -1.89 16.95 -8.41
C VAL A 21 -1.42 16.60 -7.00
N VAL A 22 -1.26 15.32 -6.70
CA VAL A 22 -0.83 14.87 -5.36
C VAL A 22 0.44 14.04 -5.48
N LYS A 23 1.49 14.47 -4.79
CA LYS A 23 2.77 13.76 -4.70
C LYS A 23 2.81 12.92 -3.44
N MET A 24 2.63 11.62 -3.61
CA MET A 24 2.50 10.67 -2.50
C MET A 24 3.69 9.71 -2.48
N TYR A 25 4.34 9.62 -1.32
CA TYR A 25 5.34 8.60 -1.05
C TYR A 25 4.87 7.69 0.08
N CYS A 26 5.09 6.38 -0.04
CA CYS A 26 4.83 5.45 1.06
C CYS A 26 6.02 4.53 1.24
N CYS A 27 6.48 4.32 2.48
CA CYS A 27 7.54 3.37 2.75
C CYS A 27 7.10 1.93 2.43
N GLY A 28 7.89 1.26 1.61
CA GLY A 28 7.70 -0.13 1.22
C GLY A 28 8.38 -1.13 2.16
N PRO A 29 8.34 -2.43 1.83
CA PRO A 29 8.93 -3.47 2.66
C PRO A 29 10.46 -3.57 2.46
N THR A 30 11.14 -4.03 3.50
CA THR A 30 12.41 -4.74 3.34
C THR A 30 12.15 -6.12 2.75
N VAL A 31 12.75 -6.43 1.61
CA VAL A 31 12.47 -7.67 0.85
C VAL A 31 13.38 -8.83 1.26
N TYR A 32 13.28 -9.24 2.53
CA TYR A 32 14.08 -10.33 3.12
C TYR A 32 13.27 -11.56 3.55
N ASN A 33 11.94 -11.45 3.56
CA ASN A 33 11.01 -12.49 3.97
C ASN A 33 9.62 -12.21 3.37
N TYR A 34 8.68 -13.14 3.54
CA TYR A 34 7.26 -12.90 3.25
C TYR A 34 6.72 -11.71 4.06
N ALA A 35 5.91 -10.88 3.40
CA ALA A 35 5.10 -9.87 4.07
C ALA A 35 4.04 -10.56 4.93
N HIS A 36 3.92 -10.13 6.18
CA HIS A 36 2.88 -10.62 7.07
C HIS A 36 1.61 -9.76 6.96
N ILE A 37 0.50 -10.26 7.51
CA ILE A 37 -0.81 -9.58 7.49
C ILE A 37 -0.76 -8.12 7.98
N GLY A 38 0.08 -7.81 8.97
CA GLY A 38 0.30 -6.43 9.43
C GLY A 38 0.92 -5.51 8.39
N ASN A 39 1.87 -5.99 7.58
CA ASN A 39 2.39 -5.20 6.47
C ASN A 39 1.30 -5.01 5.41
N LEU A 40 0.58 -6.09 5.08
CA LEU A 40 -0.50 -6.06 4.09
C LEU A 40 -1.65 -5.12 4.48
N ARG A 41 -1.92 -4.95 5.78
CA ARG A 41 -2.84 -3.92 6.28
C ARG A 41 -2.34 -2.51 5.94
N ALA A 42 -1.06 -2.22 6.15
CA ALA A 42 -0.46 -0.92 5.79
C ALA A 42 -0.56 -0.66 4.28
N PHE A 43 -0.23 -1.65 3.45
CA PHE A 43 -0.34 -1.52 1.99
C PHE A 43 -1.79 -1.41 1.50
N THR A 44 -2.74 -2.06 2.18
CA THR A 44 -4.18 -1.85 1.92
C THR A 44 -4.59 -0.42 2.28
N PHE A 45 -4.08 0.13 3.38
CA PHE A 45 -4.29 1.52 3.74
C PHE A 45 -3.74 2.48 2.68
N TYR A 46 -2.53 2.27 2.17
CA TYR A 46 -1.97 3.10 1.09
C TYR A 46 -2.84 3.07 -0.16
N ASP A 47 -3.39 1.91 -0.50
CA ASP A 47 -4.32 1.74 -1.62
C ASP A 47 -5.66 2.47 -1.37
N ILE A 48 -6.19 2.48 -0.15
CA ILE A 48 -7.37 3.30 0.21
C ILE A 48 -7.08 4.79 0.05
N VAL A 49 -5.90 5.27 0.48
CA VAL A 49 -5.49 6.67 0.27
C VAL A 49 -5.45 6.98 -1.23
N LEU A 50 -4.74 6.16 -2.02
CA LEU A 50 -4.63 6.32 -3.47
C LEU A 50 -5.99 6.34 -4.15
N ARG A 51 -6.86 5.37 -3.84
CA ARG A 51 -8.17 5.24 -4.47
C ARG A 51 -9.09 6.39 -4.08
N THR A 52 -9.05 6.84 -2.83
CA THR A 52 -9.85 7.98 -2.37
C THR A 52 -9.41 9.28 -3.06
N LEU A 53 -8.10 9.53 -3.18
CA LEU A 53 -7.58 10.71 -3.88
C LEU A 53 -7.99 10.72 -5.36
N ASN A 54 -7.84 9.58 -6.05
CA ASN A 54 -8.29 9.44 -7.45
C ASN A 54 -9.81 9.62 -7.57
N HIS A 55 -10.58 9.06 -6.64
CA HIS A 55 -12.05 9.19 -6.59
C HIS A 55 -12.49 10.65 -6.39
N LYS A 56 -11.75 11.43 -5.58
CA LYS A 56 -11.94 12.88 -5.40
C LYS A 56 -11.39 13.70 -6.58
N GLY A 57 -10.92 13.06 -7.66
CA GLY A 57 -10.50 13.71 -8.90
C GLY A 57 -9.05 14.19 -8.93
N HIS A 58 -8.22 13.80 -7.96
CA HIS A 58 -6.79 14.13 -7.98
C HIS A 58 -6.02 13.22 -8.93
N LYS A 59 -5.04 13.78 -9.64
CA LYS A 59 -3.98 13.03 -10.31
C LYS A 59 -2.88 12.76 -9.29
N VAL A 60 -2.75 11.51 -8.85
CA VAL A 60 -1.71 11.11 -7.89
C VAL A 60 -0.47 10.64 -8.64
N THR A 61 0.71 11.11 -8.23
CA THR A 61 1.99 10.47 -8.53
C THR A 61 2.41 9.71 -7.27
N PHE A 62 2.28 8.39 -7.30
CA PHE A 62 2.57 7.51 -6.18
C PHE A 62 3.92 6.81 -6.36
N VAL A 63 4.84 7.04 -5.42
CA VAL A 63 6.14 6.38 -5.33
C VAL A 63 6.20 5.50 -4.07
N MET A 64 6.71 4.28 -4.20
CA MET A 64 6.97 3.38 -3.06
C MET A 64 8.33 2.73 -3.25
N ASN A 65 9.14 2.65 -2.21
CA ASN A 65 10.43 1.98 -2.30
C ASN A 65 10.34 0.46 -2.09
N LEU A 66 11.44 -0.22 -2.38
CA LEU A 66 11.79 -1.53 -1.86
C LEU A 66 13.17 -1.39 -1.22
N THR A 67 13.29 -1.73 0.06
CA THR A 67 14.59 -1.84 0.71
C THR A 67 15.18 -3.19 0.36
N ASP A 68 16.01 -3.21 -0.69
CA ASP A 68 16.69 -4.38 -1.24
C ASP A 68 18.19 -4.44 -0.87
N VAL A 69 18.60 -3.61 0.09
CA VAL A 69 19.88 -3.69 0.79
C VAL A 69 19.71 -3.19 2.23
N ASP A 70 19.97 -4.05 3.21
CA ASP A 70 19.99 -3.76 4.65
C ASP A 70 20.71 -4.89 5.39
N ASP A 71 20.83 -4.77 6.72
CA ASP A 71 21.47 -5.82 7.53
C ASP A 71 20.74 -7.18 7.39
N LYS A 72 19.41 -7.21 7.22
CA LYS A 72 18.63 -8.47 7.15
C LYS A 72 18.76 -9.18 5.81
N THR A 73 18.76 -8.45 4.71
CA THR A 73 18.90 -8.96 3.34
C THR A 73 20.32 -9.47 3.08
N ILE A 74 21.34 -8.76 3.58
CA ILE A 74 22.74 -9.21 3.53
C ILE A 74 22.90 -10.52 4.32
N ASN A 75 22.44 -10.54 5.57
CA ASN A 75 22.52 -11.75 6.39
C ASN A 75 21.73 -12.93 5.79
N GLY A 76 20.55 -12.67 5.22
CA GLY A 76 19.72 -13.67 4.58
C GLY A 76 20.35 -14.26 3.32
N SER A 77 20.86 -13.43 2.42
CA SER A 77 21.53 -13.87 1.19
C SER A 77 22.78 -14.70 1.48
N ARG A 78 23.60 -14.28 2.45
CA ARG A 78 24.77 -15.04 2.92
C ARG A 78 24.40 -16.40 3.51
N LYS A 79 23.35 -16.45 4.34
CA LYS A 79 22.89 -17.71 4.95
C LYS A 79 22.43 -18.72 3.91
N GLU A 80 21.85 -18.25 2.80
CA GLU A 80 21.38 -19.10 1.71
C GLU A 80 22.45 -19.36 0.62
N GLY A 81 23.59 -18.68 0.67
CA GLY A 81 24.67 -18.85 -0.31
C GLY A 81 24.33 -18.32 -1.70
N VAL A 82 23.43 -17.31 -1.80
CA VAL A 82 23.02 -16.69 -3.06
C VAL A 82 23.38 -15.20 -3.08
N SER A 83 23.34 -14.57 -4.25
CA SER A 83 23.58 -13.12 -4.36
C SER A 83 22.47 -12.31 -3.67
N LEU A 84 22.80 -11.10 -3.20
CA LEU A 84 21.82 -10.18 -2.61
C LEU A 84 20.63 -9.94 -3.56
N LYS A 85 20.91 -9.71 -4.84
CA LYS A 85 19.91 -9.49 -5.88
C LYS A 85 18.97 -10.68 -6.04
N GLU A 86 19.51 -11.88 -6.15
CA GLU A 86 18.68 -13.10 -6.27
C GLU A 86 17.79 -13.31 -5.04
N PHE A 87 18.36 -13.08 -3.85
CA PHE A 87 17.65 -13.18 -2.58
C PHE A 87 16.47 -12.20 -2.51
N THR A 88 16.70 -10.93 -2.84
CA THR A 88 15.69 -9.86 -2.74
C THR A 88 14.66 -9.90 -3.87
N GLU A 89 15.05 -10.31 -5.09
CA GLU A 89 14.11 -10.47 -6.22
C GLU A 89 13.05 -11.54 -5.94
N ARG A 90 13.41 -12.63 -5.26
CA ARG A 90 12.46 -13.67 -4.84
C ARG A 90 11.38 -13.09 -3.93
N TYR A 91 11.75 -12.39 -2.86
CA TYR A 91 10.78 -11.80 -1.92
C TYR A 91 10.04 -10.60 -2.53
N THR A 92 10.66 -9.86 -3.43
CA THR A 92 10.00 -8.81 -4.22
C THR A 92 8.85 -9.38 -5.05
N LYS A 93 9.08 -10.51 -5.73
CA LYS A 93 8.04 -11.17 -6.52
C LYS A 93 6.87 -11.62 -5.64
N LEU A 94 7.17 -12.31 -4.54
CA LEU A 94 6.18 -12.78 -3.57
C LEU A 94 5.35 -11.64 -2.97
N PHE A 95 6.01 -10.52 -2.64
CA PHE A 95 5.35 -9.33 -2.15
C PHE A 95 4.31 -8.79 -3.14
N PHE A 96 4.67 -8.62 -4.41
CA PHE A 96 3.73 -8.13 -5.43
C PHE A 96 2.63 -9.14 -5.76
N GLU A 97 2.90 -10.44 -5.69
CA GLU A 97 1.87 -11.49 -5.80
C GLU A 97 0.83 -11.34 -4.68
N ASP A 98 1.25 -11.09 -3.44
CA ASP A 98 0.34 -10.88 -2.31
C ASP A 98 -0.44 -9.56 -2.40
N LEU A 99 0.18 -8.48 -2.88
CA LEU A 99 -0.53 -7.23 -3.16
C LEU A 99 -1.63 -7.44 -4.22
N SER A 100 -1.30 -8.12 -5.32
CA SER A 100 -2.26 -8.43 -6.38
C SER A 100 -3.41 -9.27 -5.85
N LYS A 101 -3.13 -10.27 -5.00
CA LYS A 101 -4.16 -11.11 -4.38
C LYS A 101 -5.16 -10.28 -3.58
N LEU A 102 -4.71 -9.20 -2.92
CA LEU A 102 -5.57 -8.31 -2.13
C LEU A 102 -6.15 -7.11 -2.91
N ASN A 103 -6.05 -7.11 -4.24
CA ASN A 103 -6.49 -5.99 -5.09
C ASN A 103 -5.86 -4.64 -4.68
N ILE A 104 -4.61 -4.68 -4.22
CA ILE A 104 -3.83 -3.50 -3.88
C ILE A 104 -3.17 -2.99 -5.16
N ARG A 105 -3.44 -1.73 -5.52
CA ARG A 105 -2.84 -1.12 -6.72
C ARG A 105 -1.34 -0.92 -6.51
N LYS A 106 -0.57 -1.18 -7.57
CA LYS A 106 0.86 -0.92 -7.59
C LYS A 106 1.10 0.60 -7.64
N ALA A 107 2.18 1.06 -7.00
CA ALA A 107 2.65 2.43 -7.17
C ALA A 107 3.04 2.71 -8.63
N ASP A 108 2.93 3.97 -9.04
CA ASP A 108 3.33 4.42 -10.38
C ASP A 108 4.83 4.19 -10.59
N LEU A 109 5.62 4.36 -9.52
CA LEU A 109 7.03 4.08 -9.49
C LEU A 109 7.42 3.26 -8.27
N ILE A 110 8.20 2.20 -8.52
CA ILE A 110 8.87 1.42 -7.49
C ILE A 110 10.36 1.73 -7.52
N THR A 111 10.93 2.16 -6.39
CA THR A 111 12.35 2.52 -6.29
C THR A 111 13.11 1.51 -5.43
N LYS A 112 14.12 0.84 -5.99
CA LYS A 112 14.98 -0.08 -5.23
C LYS A 112 16.16 0.67 -4.64
N ALA A 113 16.43 0.53 -3.34
CA ALA A 113 17.52 1.24 -2.68
C ALA A 113 18.88 1.07 -3.39
N THR A 114 19.19 -0.14 -3.89
CA THR A 114 20.43 -0.42 -4.63
C THR A 114 20.61 0.41 -5.92
N GLU A 115 19.53 0.94 -6.50
CA GLU A 115 19.54 1.73 -7.75
C GLU A 115 19.74 3.23 -7.51
N TYR A 116 19.68 3.70 -6.25
CA TYR A 116 19.71 5.14 -5.88
C TYR A 116 20.88 5.50 -4.96
N VAL A 117 21.93 4.68 -4.93
CA VAL A 117 23.14 4.97 -4.15
C VAL A 117 23.77 6.32 -4.49
N PRO A 118 23.86 6.76 -5.76
CA PRO A 118 24.36 8.11 -6.08
C PRO A 118 23.56 9.22 -5.40
N GLU A 119 22.22 9.16 -5.41
CA GLU A 119 21.36 10.14 -4.74
C GLU A 119 21.57 10.14 -3.21
N MET A 120 21.75 8.96 -2.61
CA MET A 120 22.03 8.85 -1.17
C MET A 120 23.41 9.42 -0.80
N VAL A 121 24.41 9.24 -1.67
CA VAL A 121 25.73 9.85 -1.54
C VAL A 121 25.63 11.37 -1.61
N ASP A 122 24.90 11.90 -2.60
CA ASP A 122 24.70 13.35 -2.77
C ASP A 122 23.98 13.98 -1.57
N LEU A 123 22.93 13.32 -1.08
CA LEU A 123 22.22 13.75 0.14
C LEU A 123 23.18 13.79 1.34
N THR A 124 24.00 12.75 1.52
CA THR A 124 24.96 12.68 2.61
C THR A 124 26.01 13.80 2.52
N LYS A 125 26.53 14.08 1.31
CA LYS A 125 27.47 15.18 1.08
C LYS A 125 26.85 16.54 1.42
N ARG A 126 25.59 16.77 1.02
CA ARG A 126 24.84 18.00 1.34
C ARG A 126 24.64 18.16 2.86
N LEU A 127 24.34 17.07 3.55
CA LEU A 127 24.23 17.07 5.02
C LEU A 127 25.57 17.37 5.71
N MET A 128 26.67 16.82 5.20
CA MET A 128 28.01 17.12 5.71
C MET A 128 28.37 18.59 5.49
N SER A 129 28.12 19.16 4.30
CA SER A 129 28.39 20.58 4.03
C SER A 129 27.58 21.52 4.92
N ASN A 130 26.37 21.11 5.29
CA ASN A 130 25.48 21.86 6.18
C ASN A 130 25.82 21.69 7.67
N GLY A 131 26.84 20.90 8.02
CA GLY A 131 27.20 20.62 9.41
C GLY A 131 26.21 19.70 10.15
N MET A 132 25.33 19.02 9.41
CA MET A 132 24.31 18.09 9.92
C MET A 132 24.81 16.66 10.01
N ALA A 133 25.99 16.35 9.48
CA ALA A 133 26.60 15.02 9.51
C ALA A 133 28.09 15.07 9.80
N TYR A 134 28.65 13.96 10.27
CA TYR A 134 30.09 13.83 10.55
C TYR A 134 30.59 12.41 10.28
N LYS A 135 31.89 12.29 10.02
CA LYS A 135 32.56 10.99 9.87
C LYS A 135 33.00 10.46 11.24
N GLY A 136 32.60 9.23 11.54
CA GLY A 136 32.99 8.49 12.74
C GLY A 136 34.41 7.92 12.64
N ALA A 137 34.94 7.50 13.79
CA ALA A 137 36.27 6.86 13.87
C ALA A 137 36.30 5.47 13.21
N ASP A 138 35.13 4.84 13.07
CA ASP A 138 34.88 3.60 12.33
C ASP A 138 34.82 3.81 10.81
N GLY A 139 34.94 5.04 10.33
CA GLY A 139 34.87 5.39 8.92
C GLY A 139 33.46 5.60 8.36
N SER A 140 32.43 5.23 9.11
CA SER A 140 31.02 5.48 8.77
C SER A 140 30.69 6.97 8.88
N ILE A 141 29.60 7.40 8.25
CA ILE A 141 29.09 8.78 8.34
C ILE A 141 27.75 8.75 9.06
N TYR A 142 27.63 9.58 10.08
CA TYR A 142 26.47 9.67 10.95
C TYR A 142 25.80 11.04 10.81
N TYR A 143 24.46 11.03 10.89
CA TYR A 143 23.69 12.24 11.08
C TYR A 143 23.85 12.72 12.53
N LYS A 144 24.08 14.02 12.70
CA LYS A 144 24.24 14.68 13.99
C LYS A 144 22.89 15.17 14.47
N VAL A 145 22.18 14.38 15.26
CA VAL A 145 20.82 14.70 15.70
C VAL A 145 20.77 16.04 16.43
N SER A 146 21.79 16.36 17.23
CA SER A 146 21.88 17.63 17.95
C SER A 146 21.96 18.87 17.05
N ALA A 147 22.29 18.71 15.76
CA ALA A 147 22.36 19.82 14.80
C ALA A 147 20.98 20.21 14.24
N PHE A 148 19.93 19.40 14.49
CA PHE A 148 18.56 19.67 14.06
C PHE A 148 17.66 19.96 15.27
N PRO A 149 17.42 21.23 15.63
CA PRO A 149 16.72 21.59 16.86
C PRO A 149 15.28 21.08 16.95
N GLU A 150 14.64 20.82 15.82
CA GLU A 150 13.27 20.32 15.73
C GLU A 150 13.17 18.79 15.72
N TYR A 151 14.26 18.07 15.94
CA TYR A 151 14.25 16.60 15.97
C TYR A 151 13.32 16.08 17.07
N GLY A 152 12.37 15.22 16.69
CA GLY A 152 11.30 14.74 17.57
C GLY A 152 9.95 15.40 17.30
N LYS A 153 9.85 16.33 16.34
CA LYS A 153 8.60 17.04 16.03
C LYS A 153 7.50 16.12 15.49
N LEU A 154 7.83 15.06 14.75
CA LEU A 154 6.83 14.14 14.22
C LEU A 154 6.31 13.19 15.31
N SER A 155 7.22 12.71 16.15
CA SER A 155 6.97 11.73 17.19
C SER A 155 6.64 12.36 18.56
N HIS A 156 6.69 13.70 18.63
CA HIS A 156 6.32 14.59 19.72
C HIS A 156 7.02 14.28 21.05
N PHE A 157 8.33 14.13 21.00
CA PHE A 157 9.15 14.09 22.22
C PHE A 157 10.26 15.13 22.16
N ASP A 158 10.64 15.66 23.32
CA ASP A 158 11.77 16.56 23.44
C ASP A 158 13.04 15.75 23.72
N ILE A 159 13.96 15.74 22.76
CA ILE A 159 15.23 15.03 22.90
C ILE A 159 16.07 15.53 24.09
N LYS A 160 15.88 16.79 24.53
CA LYS A 160 16.56 17.31 25.72
C LYS A 160 16.10 16.59 26.99
N GLN A 161 14.89 16.05 27.02
CA GLN A 161 14.33 15.30 28.14
C GLN A 161 14.79 13.82 28.16
N LEU A 162 15.24 13.28 27.02
CA LEU A 162 15.77 11.90 26.92
C LEU A 162 17.22 11.75 27.42
N LYS A 163 17.93 12.87 27.65
CA LYS A 163 19.36 12.91 28.03
C LYS A 163 19.71 12.21 29.35
N ALA A 164 18.74 11.72 30.13
CA ALA A 164 19.01 10.99 31.37
C ALA A 164 19.37 9.50 31.18
N GLY A 165 19.38 8.96 29.96
CA GLY A 165 19.79 7.55 29.72
C GLY A 165 20.27 7.17 28.31
N ALA A 166 20.21 8.07 27.33
CA ALA A 166 20.43 7.76 25.90
C ALA A 166 21.79 8.22 25.34
N SER A 167 22.87 8.24 26.12
CA SER A 167 24.18 8.68 25.62
C SER A 167 24.90 7.56 24.86
N GLY A 168 24.68 7.45 23.55
CA GLY A 168 25.36 6.49 22.68
C GLY A 168 25.26 6.83 21.19
N ARG A 169 25.96 6.05 20.34
CA ARG A 169 25.72 5.95 18.88
C ARG A 169 25.05 4.61 18.62
N VAL A 170 24.11 4.54 17.68
CA VAL A 170 23.51 3.27 17.27
C VAL A 170 23.90 2.97 15.83
N ASN A 171 24.60 1.84 15.64
CA ASN A 171 24.99 1.32 14.33
C ASN A 171 23.98 0.27 13.78
N ALA A 172 22.89 0.03 14.53
CA ALA A 172 21.77 -0.81 14.11
C ALA A 172 20.72 0.02 13.37
N ASP A 173 20.04 -0.59 12.40
CA ASP A 173 18.99 0.05 11.61
C ASP A 173 17.69 0.29 12.43
N GLU A 174 17.48 -0.46 13.51
CA GLU A 174 16.31 -0.33 14.40
C GLU A 174 16.70 0.13 15.81
N TYR A 175 16.02 1.17 16.34
CA TYR A 175 16.20 1.64 17.73
C TYR A 175 14.95 2.35 18.27
N THR A 176 14.85 2.48 19.60
CA THR A 176 13.66 3.06 20.27
C THR A 176 13.84 4.54 20.65
N LYS A 177 12.76 5.21 21.05
CA LYS A 177 12.80 6.64 21.47
C LYS A 177 13.78 6.87 22.62
N GLU A 178 13.88 5.92 23.52
CA GLU A 178 14.79 5.92 24.67
C GLU A 178 16.27 5.81 24.26
N GLN A 179 16.53 5.49 22.99
CA GLN A 179 17.86 5.35 22.39
C GLN A 179 18.12 6.41 21.32
N ALA A 180 17.34 7.51 21.29
CA ALA A 180 17.51 8.58 20.30
C ALA A 180 18.97 9.08 20.27
N SER A 181 19.68 8.69 19.21
CA SER A 181 21.10 8.97 19.00
C SER A 181 21.38 9.38 17.57
N ASP A 182 22.60 9.84 17.33
CA ASP A 182 23.15 9.92 15.97
C ASP A 182 22.99 8.55 15.27
N PHE A 183 22.56 8.58 14.01
CA PHE A 183 22.24 7.41 13.19
C PHE A 183 23.05 7.42 11.90
N ALA A 184 23.33 6.24 11.34
CA ALA A 184 24.16 6.11 10.15
C ALA A 184 23.45 6.64 8.89
N LEU A 185 24.16 7.46 8.12
CA LEU A 185 23.81 7.84 6.74
C LEU A 185 24.53 6.94 5.73
N TRP A 186 25.79 6.62 6.04
CA TRP A 186 26.64 5.73 5.25
C TRP A 186 27.40 4.82 6.21
N LYS A 187 27.19 3.50 6.11
CA LYS A 187 27.94 2.52 6.90
C LYS A 187 29.20 2.16 6.13
N ALA A 188 30.37 2.33 6.77
CA ALA A 188 31.62 1.86 6.19
C ALA A 188 31.58 0.33 6.06
N TRP A 189 32.19 -0.19 5.00
CA TRP A 189 32.20 -1.62 4.73
C TRP A 189 32.93 -2.39 5.83
N THR A 190 32.35 -3.52 6.21
CA THR A 190 32.92 -4.50 7.13
C THR A 190 32.96 -5.89 6.48
N PRO A 191 33.81 -6.83 6.93
CA PRO A 191 33.82 -8.20 6.40
C PRO A 191 32.46 -8.92 6.46
N GLU A 192 31.60 -8.53 7.39
CA GLU A 192 30.22 -9.01 7.54
C GLU A 192 29.32 -8.62 6.35
N ASP A 193 29.64 -7.54 5.65
CA ASP A 193 28.92 -7.13 4.43
C ASP A 193 29.28 -7.99 3.21
N GLY A 194 30.42 -8.70 3.25
CA GLY A 194 30.87 -9.55 2.15
C GLY A 194 31.04 -8.77 0.86
N ASP A 195 30.42 -9.24 -0.22
CA ASP A 195 30.48 -8.62 -1.55
C ASP A 195 29.47 -7.47 -1.73
N VAL A 196 28.71 -7.10 -0.70
CA VAL A 196 27.72 -6.01 -0.76
C VAL A 196 28.38 -4.70 -0.36
N PHE A 197 28.83 -3.93 -1.35
CA PHE A 197 29.37 -2.59 -1.15
C PHE A 197 29.29 -1.75 -2.42
N TRP A 198 29.47 -0.45 -2.22
CA TRP A 198 29.69 0.54 -3.26
C TRP A 198 30.96 1.32 -2.95
N GLU A 199 31.75 1.57 -3.99
CA GLU A 199 32.86 2.50 -3.93
C GLU A 199 32.36 3.87 -4.37
N THR A 200 32.45 4.85 -3.47
CA THR A 200 31.92 6.20 -3.67
C THR A 200 32.91 7.23 -3.13
N GLU A 201 32.63 8.51 -3.36
CA GLU A 201 33.40 9.61 -2.79
C GLU A 201 33.37 9.64 -1.25
N LEU A 202 32.40 8.97 -0.61
CA LEU A 202 32.33 8.83 0.85
C LEU A 202 33.25 7.73 1.39
N GLY A 203 33.73 6.86 0.50
CA GLY A 203 34.49 5.65 0.79
C GLY A 203 33.68 4.37 0.54
N LYS A 204 34.37 3.23 0.65
CA LYS A 204 33.77 1.90 0.50
C LYS A 204 32.75 1.62 1.60
N GLY A 205 31.51 1.32 1.23
CA GLY A 205 30.44 1.10 2.21
C GLY A 205 29.09 0.87 1.56
N ARG A 206 28.03 1.16 2.31
CA ARG A 206 26.63 1.06 1.86
C ARG A 206 25.76 2.11 2.57
N PRO A 207 24.60 2.48 2.00
CA PRO A 207 23.68 3.41 2.65
C PRO A 207 23.16 2.88 3.99
N GLY A 208 22.87 3.79 4.91
CA GLY A 208 22.03 3.51 6.08
C GLY A 208 20.55 3.51 5.70
N TRP A 209 19.75 2.68 6.36
CA TRP A 209 18.35 2.42 6.00
C TRP A 209 17.51 3.69 5.79
N HIS A 210 17.65 4.68 6.68
CA HIS A 210 16.81 5.87 6.64
C HIS A 210 17.14 6.82 5.47
N THR A 211 18.38 6.81 4.98
CA THR A 211 18.85 7.70 3.89
C THR A 211 18.20 7.37 2.55
N GLU A 212 17.77 6.11 2.40
CA GLU A 212 17.12 5.62 1.19
C GLU A 212 15.86 6.42 0.87
N CYS A 213 14.92 6.49 1.81
CA CYS A 213 13.60 7.07 1.59
C CYS A 213 13.67 8.58 1.34
N SER A 214 14.50 9.33 2.08
CA SER A 214 14.73 10.75 1.83
C SER A 214 15.27 11.01 0.43
N ALA A 215 16.30 10.28 0.00
CA ALA A 215 16.93 10.47 -1.30
C ALA A 215 15.98 10.09 -2.46
N MET A 216 15.34 8.92 -2.39
CA MET A 216 14.47 8.41 -3.45
C MET A 216 13.19 9.23 -3.58
N SER A 217 12.55 9.61 -2.48
CA SER A 217 11.32 10.41 -2.50
C SER A 217 11.60 11.80 -3.09
N MET A 218 12.65 12.49 -2.65
CA MET A 218 13.00 13.81 -3.16
C MET A 218 13.40 13.79 -4.64
N LYS A 219 14.07 12.72 -5.10
CA LYS A 219 14.43 12.57 -6.52
C LYS A 219 13.23 12.60 -7.45
N HIS A 220 12.13 11.96 -7.06
CA HIS A 220 10.95 11.78 -7.93
C HIS A 220 9.82 12.77 -7.68
N LEU A 221 9.71 13.28 -6.46
CA LEU A 221 8.58 14.12 -6.04
C LEU A 221 9.01 15.55 -5.69
N GLY A 222 10.32 15.80 -5.55
CA GLY A 222 10.89 17.09 -5.17
C GLY A 222 11.08 17.23 -3.66
N GLU A 223 11.65 18.37 -3.25
CA GLU A 223 12.06 18.62 -1.85
C GLU A 223 10.89 18.73 -0.85
N THR A 224 9.65 18.92 -1.34
CA THR A 224 8.43 18.93 -0.53
C THR A 224 7.36 18.02 -1.15
N LEU A 225 6.91 17.05 -0.36
CA LEU A 225 5.88 16.07 -0.68
C LEU A 225 4.51 16.52 -0.16
N ASP A 226 3.42 16.08 -0.80
CA ASP A 226 2.08 16.30 -0.27
C ASP A 226 1.79 15.31 0.86
N ILE A 227 1.90 14.01 0.58
CA ILE A 227 1.55 12.95 1.52
C ILE A 227 2.72 11.98 1.69
N HIS A 228 3.03 11.63 2.93
CA HIS A 228 3.90 10.51 3.26
C HIS A 228 3.18 9.53 4.18
N CYS A 229 3.07 8.26 3.77
CA CYS A 229 2.40 7.21 4.56
C CYS A 229 3.38 6.17 5.13
N GLY A 230 3.04 5.62 6.29
CA GLY A 230 3.76 4.50 6.93
C GLY A 230 2.96 3.77 7.99
N GLY A 231 3.48 2.65 8.50
CA GLY A 231 3.02 2.10 9.77
C GLY A 231 3.39 3.02 10.94
N ILE A 232 2.64 2.97 12.04
CA ILE A 232 2.91 3.80 13.23
C ILE A 232 4.29 3.55 13.86
N ASP A 233 4.86 2.36 13.63
CA ASP A 233 6.24 2.02 13.96
C ASP A 233 7.29 2.77 13.14
N LEU A 234 6.94 3.20 11.92
CA LEU A 234 7.84 4.00 11.09
C LEU A 234 7.89 5.46 11.53
N MET A 235 6.90 5.94 12.30
CA MET A 235 6.90 7.31 12.82
C MET A 235 8.20 7.64 13.56
N PHE A 236 8.73 6.68 14.33
CA PHE A 236 10.04 6.80 14.96
C PHE A 236 10.75 5.45 15.02
N PRO A 237 12.05 5.37 14.66
CA PRO A 237 12.91 6.50 14.29
C PRO A 237 12.84 6.90 12.82
N HIS A 238 12.28 6.06 11.96
CA HIS A 238 12.47 6.14 10.52
C HIS A 238 12.02 7.47 9.90
N HIS A 239 10.74 7.82 10.00
CA HIS A 239 10.19 9.04 9.40
C HIS A 239 10.70 10.32 10.08
N GLU A 240 10.98 10.27 11.39
CA GLU A 240 11.64 11.38 12.09
C GLU A 240 13.04 11.64 11.52
N ASN A 241 13.78 10.57 11.22
CA ASN A 241 15.10 10.66 10.58
C ASN A 241 14.99 11.18 9.15
N GLU A 242 13.96 10.79 8.41
CA GLU A 242 13.75 11.30 7.05
C GLU A 242 13.46 12.80 7.04
N ILE A 243 12.65 13.30 7.99
CA ILE A 243 12.45 14.75 8.18
C ILE A 243 13.80 15.41 8.44
N ALA A 244 14.57 14.91 9.42
CA ALA A 244 15.84 15.51 9.78
C ALA A 244 16.82 15.57 8.59
N GLN A 245 16.91 14.49 7.82
CA GLN A 245 17.76 14.42 6.62
C GLN A 245 17.28 15.35 5.52
N SER A 246 16.01 15.27 5.14
CA SER A 246 15.46 16.04 4.01
C SER A 246 15.43 17.53 4.33
N GLU A 247 14.96 17.92 5.51
CA GLU A 247 14.90 19.32 5.91
C GLU A 247 16.27 19.88 6.29
N GLY A 248 17.14 19.08 6.92
CA GLY A 248 18.52 19.47 7.20
C GLY A 248 19.36 19.68 5.94
N ALA A 249 19.05 18.95 4.85
CA ALA A 249 19.68 19.15 3.56
C ALA A 249 19.11 20.37 2.81
N THR A 250 17.78 20.55 2.84
CA THR A 250 17.07 21.48 1.94
C THR A 250 16.69 22.82 2.56
N GLY A 251 16.54 22.88 3.89
CA GLY A 251 15.97 24.02 4.61
C GLY A 251 14.46 24.23 4.36
N LYS A 252 13.78 23.27 3.73
CA LYS A 252 12.34 23.32 3.41
C LYS A 252 11.58 22.28 4.20
N GLN A 253 10.27 22.48 4.39
CA GLN A 253 9.40 21.43 4.94
C GLN A 253 9.41 20.22 4.00
N PHE A 254 9.67 19.02 4.54
CA PHE A 254 9.79 17.81 3.73
C PHE A 254 8.44 17.25 3.28
N VAL A 255 7.46 17.16 4.19
CA VAL A 255 6.14 16.59 3.92
C VAL A 255 5.06 17.46 4.55
N ARG A 256 3.98 17.71 3.82
CA ARG A 256 2.82 18.46 4.30
C ARG A 256 1.91 17.63 5.20
N TYR A 257 1.56 16.40 4.80
CA TYR A 257 0.65 15.52 5.53
C TYR A 257 1.29 14.14 5.80
N TRP A 258 1.51 13.81 7.07
CA TRP A 258 1.99 12.49 7.50
C TRP A 258 0.84 11.61 7.97
N LEU A 259 0.61 10.49 7.29
CA LEU A 259 -0.48 9.57 7.62
C LEU A 259 0.07 8.22 8.09
N HIS A 260 -0.24 7.82 9.33
CA HIS A 260 0.23 6.56 9.89
C HIS A 260 -0.90 5.60 10.24
N ASN A 261 -0.82 4.36 9.77
CA ASN A 261 -1.77 3.32 10.18
C ASN A 261 -1.31 2.61 11.46
N ALA A 262 -2.28 2.22 12.29
CA ALA A 262 -2.02 1.46 13.49
C ALA A 262 -1.71 -0.02 13.20
N HIS A 263 -1.16 -0.69 14.20
CA HIS A 263 -0.81 -2.11 14.14
C HIS A 263 -2.04 -3.02 14.04
N ILE A 264 -1.80 -4.24 13.56
CA ILE A 264 -2.72 -5.37 13.71
C ILE A 264 -2.28 -6.22 14.90
N LEU A 265 -3.25 -6.68 15.68
CA LEU A 265 -3.11 -7.69 16.72
C LEU A 265 -3.63 -9.03 16.19
N VAL A 266 -3.15 -10.13 16.75
CA VAL A 266 -3.70 -11.47 16.53
C VAL A 266 -4.08 -12.03 17.88
N ASP A 267 -5.36 -12.35 18.05
CA ASP A 267 -5.93 -12.80 19.33
C ASP A 267 -5.59 -11.87 20.51
N GLY A 268 -5.62 -10.56 20.27
CA GLY A 268 -5.39 -9.52 21.28
C GLY A 268 -3.92 -9.22 21.60
N VAL A 269 -2.97 -9.93 20.97
CA VAL A 269 -1.53 -9.74 21.20
C VAL A 269 -0.81 -9.30 19.93
N LYS A 270 0.32 -8.59 20.08
CA LYS A 270 1.17 -8.20 18.95
C LYS A 270 1.71 -9.46 18.26
N MET A 271 1.77 -9.43 16.93
CA MET A 271 2.36 -10.55 16.18
C MET A 271 3.84 -10.73 16.47
N SER A 272 4.26 -11.97 16.61
CA SER A 272 5.67 -12.35 16.65
C SER A 272 5.84 -13.80 16.18
N LYS A 273 7.01 -14.12 15.62
CA LYS A 273 7.32 -15.50 15.23
C LYS A 273 7.36 -16.44 16.45
N SER A 274 7.83 -15.97 17.60
CA SER A 274 7.98 -16.76 18.83
C SER A 274 6.64 -17.16 19.46
N LEU A 275 5.59 -16.35 19.30
CA LEU A 275 4.25 -16.67 19.79
C LEU A 275 3.45 -17.55 18.81
N GLY A 276 4.00 -17.90 17.65
CA GLY A 276 3.31 -18.71 16.63
C GLY A 276 2.10 -18.02 15.99
N ASN A 277 1.89 -16.73 16.26
CA ASN A 277 0.77 -15.92 15.77
C ASN A 277 1.16 -15.03 14.56
N PHE A 278 2.26 -15.37 13.89
CA PHE A 278 2.72 -14.72 12.68
C PHE A 278 2.06 -15.37 11.47
N TYR A 279 1.14 -14.66 10.83
CA TYR A 279 0.46 -15.11 9.62
C TYR A 279 0.94 -14.35 8.39
N VAL A 280 1.23 -15.07 7.32
CA VAL A 280 1.34 -14.51 5.96
C VAL A 280 0.01 -14.69 5.22
N LEU A 281 -0.16 -14.03 4.08
CA LEU A 281 -1.41 -14.11 3.32
C LEU A 281 -1.79 -15.56 2.98
N ASN A 282 -0.82 -16.32 2.48
CA ASN A 282 -1.04 -17.69 2.03
C ASN A 282 -1.56 -18.62 3.15
N ASP A 283 -1.17 -18.39 4.41
CA ASP A 283 -1.67 -19.18 5.55
C ASP A 283 -3.18 -19.04 5.71
N LEU A 284 -3.71 -17.83 5.51
CA LEU A 284 -5.14 -17.55 5.60
C LEU A 284 -5.90 -18.09 4.37
N LEU A 285 -5.30 -17.99 3.17
CA LEU A 285 -5.89 -18.53 1.96
C LEU A 285 -5.99 -20.07 2.02
N GLN A 286 -4.96 -20.75 2.52
CA GLN A 286 -4.98 -22.21 2.71
C GLN A 286 -6.02 -22.67 3.74
N LYS A 287 -6.44 -21.78 4.65
CA LYS A 287 -7.54 -22.02 5.59
C LYS A 287 -8.93 -21.81 4.97
N GLY A 288 -9.01 -21.40 3.70
CA GLY A 288 -10.27 -21.21 2.96
C GLY A 288 -10.82 -19.78 2.97
N TYR A 289 -10.09 -18.81 3.54
CA TYR A 289 -10.52 -17.43 3.52
C TYR A 289 -10.27 -16.78 2.16
N ARG A 290 -11.27 -16.05 1.66
CA ARG A 290 -11.16 -15.26 0.43
C ARG A 290 -10.26 -14.03 0.64
N PRO A 291 -9.45 -13.64 -0.36
CA PRO A 291 -8.68 -12.39 -0.28
C PRO A 291 -9.55 -11.16 0.03
N GLU A 292 -10.77 -11.08 -0.50
CA GLU A 292 -11.71 -9.98 -0.26
C GLU A 292 -12.18 -9.92 1.19
N ALA A 293 -12.29 -11.07 1.86
CA ALA A 293 -12.64 -11.11 3.29
C ALA A 293 -11.50 -10.56 4.15
N ILE A 294 -10.25 -10.88 3.79
CA ILE A 294 -9.05 -10.35 4.46
C ILE A 294 -8.95 -8.84 4.22
N ARG A 295 -9.13 -8.38 2.98
CA ARG A 295 -9.19 -6.96 2.64
C ARG A 295 -10.30 -6.23 3.39
N TYR A 296 -11.51 -6.79 3.40
CA TYR A 296 -12.66 -6.26 4.15
C TYR A 296 -12.31 -6.10 5.63
N LEU A 297 -11.71 -7.12 6.25
CA LEU A 297 -11.29 -7.04 7.65
C LEU A 297 -10.34 -5.85 7.88
N PHE A 298 -9.36 -5.63 7.00
CA PHE A 298 -8.41 -4.52 7.13
C PHE A 298 -9.07 -3.14 7.07
N ILE A 299 -10.11 -2.97 6.24
CA ILE A 299 -10.82 -1.70 6.06
C ILE A 299 -12.08 -1.56 6.93
N SER A 300 -12.47 -2.63 7.64
CA SER A 300 -13.61 -2.63 8.56
C SER A 300 -13.36 -1.87 9.87
N SER A 301 -12.12 -1.45 10.12
CA SER A 301 -11.76 -0.55 11.22
C SER A 301 -10.98 0.64 10.67
N HIS A 302 -11.03 1.76 11.38
CA HIS A 302 -10.31 2.96 10.97
C HIS A 302 -8.80 2.68 10.86
N TYR A 303 -8.12 3.23 9.86
CA TYR A 303 -6.70 2.91 9.62
C TYR A 303 -5.80 3.26 10.82
N ARG A 304 -6.19 4.28 11.60
CA ARG A 304 -5.51 4.73 12.83
C ARG A 304 -5.87 3.93 14.09
N GLU A 305 -6.80 2.99 14.00
CA GLU A 305 -7.19 2.13 15.12
C GLU A 305 -6.56 0.74 15.00
N GLN A 306 -6.32 0.06 16.11
CA GLN A 306 -5.81 -1.31 16.08
C GLN A 306 -6.90 -2.27 15.58
N VAL A 307 -6.54 -3.12 14.62
CA VAL A 307 -7.41 -4.23 14.17
C VAL A 307 -6.99 -5.48 14.90
N ASN A 308 -7.94 -6.22 15.45
CA ASN A 308 -7.69 -7.53 16.03
C ASN A 308 -8.10 -8.63 15.06
N LEU A 309 -7.12 -9.34 14.49
CA LEU A 309 -7.37 -10.51 13.67
C LEU A 309 -7.64 -11.71 14.59
N THR A 310 -8.85 -12.26 14.45
CA THR A 310 -9.27 -13.54 15.01
C THR A 310 -9.96 -14.32 13.91
N PHE A 311 -10.00 -15.65 13.99
CA PHE A 311 -10.74 -16.46 13.02
C PHE A 311 -12.23 -16.10 12.99
N LYS A 312 -12.82 -15.79 14.15
CA LYS A 312 -14.20 -15.28 14.24
C LYS A 312 -14.38 -13.97 13.46
N ALA A 313 -13.42 -13.05 13.51
CA ALA A 313 -13.48 -11.80 12.76
C ALA A 313 -13.35 -12.06 11.24
N LEU A 314 -12.51 -13.02 10.83
CA LEU A 314 -12.40 -13.43 9.43
C LEU A 314 -13.67 -14.12 8.92
N ASP A 315 -14.30 -14.98 9.73
CA ASP A 315 -15.58 -15.62 9.39
C ASP A 315 -16.67 -14.57 9.17
N SER A 316 -16.77 -13.59 10.09
CA SER A 316 -17.70 -12.46 9.94
C SER A 316 -17.40 -11.62 8.69
N ALA A 317 -16.12 -11.35 8.41
CA ALA A 317 -15.72 -10.63 7.20
C ALA A 317 -16.12 -11.39 5.92
N GLN A 318 -15.97 -12.72 5.92
CA GLN A 318 -16.37 -13.55 4.79
C GLN A 318 -17.90 -13.57 4.60
N GLN A 319 -18.67 -13.61 5.69
CA GLN A 319 -20.13 -13.47 5.63
C GLN A 319 -20.55 -12.10 5.06
N SER A 320 -19.88 -11.03 5.47
CA SER A 320 -20.10 -9.68 4.92
C SER A 320 -19.84 -9.63 3.42
N ILE A 321 -18.74 -10.22 2.94
CA ILE A 321 -18.43 -10.31 1.51
C ILE A 321 -19.49 -11.12 0.76
N ASN A 322 -19.89 -12.28 1.29
CA ASN A 322 -20.93 -13.10 0.66
C ASN A 322 -22.24 -12.31 0.53
N ARG A 323 -22.64 -11.58 1.57
CA ARG A 323 -23.84 -10.71 1.53
C ARG A 323 -23.76 -9.63 0.46
N ILE A 324 -22.60 -8.98 0.33
CA ILE A 324 -22.38 -7.99 -0.74
C ILE A 324 -22.49 -8.68 -2.11
N PHE A 325 -21.90 -9.88 -2.26
CA PHE A 325 -21.89 -10.60 -3.51
C PHE A 325 -23.27 -11.08 -3.93
N ASP A 326 -24.01 -11.68 -3.01
CA ASP A 326 -25.37 -12.15 -3.24
C ASP A 326 -26.31 -10.98 -3.57
N PHE A 327 -26.13 -9.83 -2.92
CA PHE A 327 -26.90 -8.64 -3.26
C PHE A 327 -26.61 -8.17 -4.70
N VAL A 328 -25.34 -8.02 -5.08
CA VAL A 328 -24.98 -7.60 -6.45
C VAL A 328 -25.47 -8.61 -7.49
N ARG A 329 -25.47 -9.92 -7.18
CA ARG A 329 -26.08 -10.94 -8.04
C ARG A 329 -27.60 -10.74 -8.17
N SER A 330 -28.30 -10.50 -7.06
CA SER A 330 -29.76 -10.31 -7.07
C SER A 330 -30.19 -9.11 -7.91
N LEU A 331 -29.37 -8.05 -7.96
CA LEU A 331 -29.61 -6.91 -8.85
C LEU A 331 -29.65 -7.35 -10.33
N ASN A 332 -28.81 -8.30 -10.73
CA ASN A 332 -28.81 -8.81 -12.11
C ASN A 332 -30.01 -9.71 -12.44
N GLU A 333 -30.74 -10.19 -11.43
CA GLU A 333 -31.90 -11.06 -11.60
C GLU A 333 -33.22 -10.29 -11.70
N VAL A 334 -33.20 -8.97 -11.46
CA VAL A 334 -34.39 -8.12 -11.53
C VAL A 334 -34.92 -8.03 -12.97
N LYS A 335 -36.14 -8.52 -13.18
CA LYS A 335 -36.80 -8.54 -14.50
C LYS A 335 -37.95 -7.55 -14.65
N SER A 336 -38.44 -6.99 -13.55
CA SER A 336 -39.56 -6.03 -13.56
C SER A 336 -39.18 -4.75 -14.30
N GLU A 337 -40.12 -4.21 -15.09
CA GLU A 337 -40.00 -2.90 -15.75
C GLU A 337 -40.50 -1.74 -14.86
N LEU A 338 -40.89 -2.03 -13.61
CA LEU A 338 -41.27 -1.02 -12.63
C LEU A 338 -40.10 -0.05 -12.40
N ASN A 339 -40.43 1.22 -12.18
CA ASN A 339 -39.44 2.22 -11.80
C ASN A 339 -39.96 2.99 -10.59
N ASN A 340 -39.41 2.72 -9.40
CA ASN A 340 -39.72 3.46 -8.20
C ASN A 340 -38.85 4.73 -8.13
N PRO A 341 -39.45 5.94 -8.17
CA PRO A 341 -38.70 7.20 -8.16
C PRO A 341 -37.94 7.46 -6.86
N ASP A 342 -38.31 6.81 -5.74
CA ASP A 342 -37.65 7.00 -4.44
C ASP A 342 -36.25 6.35 -4.41
N VAL A 343 -35.93 5.46 -5.37
CA VAL A 343 -34.61 4.81 -5.46
C VAL A 343 -33.51 5.83 -5.76
N GLU A 344 -33.79 6.83 -6.60
CA GLU A 344 -32.84 7.89 -6.91
C GLU A 344 -32.41 8.61 -5.61
N GLN A 345 -33.38 8.97 -4.78
CA GLN A 345 -33.12 9.64 -3.51
C GLN A 345 -32.38 8.73 -2.52
N LEU A 346 -32.68 7.43 -2.50
CA LEU A 346 -31.93 6.44 -1.71
C LEU A 346 -30.46 6.38 -2.13
N VAL A 347 -30.18 6.31 -3.44
CA VAL A 347 -28.83 6.29 -4.00
C VAL A 347 -28.06 7.58 -3.69
N VAL A 348 -28.70 8.74 -3.85
CA VAL A 348 -28.12 10.06 -3.52
C VAL A 348 -27.76 10.11 -2.03
N SER A 349 -28.66 9.64 -1.16
CA SER A 349 -28.44 9.65 0.29
C SER A 349 -27.26 8.75 0.70
N ALA A 350 -27.20 7.54 0.15
CA ALA A 350 -26.09 6.62 0.38
C ALA A 350 -24.76 7.17 -0.15
N THR A 351 -24.78 7.78 -1.34
CA THR A 351 -23.59 8.40 -1.93
C THR A 351 -23.08 9.55 -1.08
N ASN A 352 -23.96 10.44 -0.62
CA ASN A 352 -23.56 11.53 0.27
C ASN A 352 -22.98 11.02 1.60
N ALA A 353 -23.59 9.99 2.20
CA ALA A 353 -23.07 9.38 3.42
C ALA A 353 -21.68 8.75 3.20
N PHE A 354 -21.47 8.10 2.06
CA PHE A 354 -20.19 7.54 1.67
C PHE A 354 -19.12 8.64 1.48
N GLU A 355 -19.45 9.72 0.76
CA GLU A 355 -18.53 10.84 0.54
C GLU A 355 -18.14 11.54 1.85
N LEU A 356 -19.10 11.78 2.74
CA LEU A 356 -18.87 12.39 4.05
C LEU A 356 -17.97 11.52 4.94
N ALA A 357 -18.13 10.20 4.88
CA ALA A 357 -17.27 9.27 5.59
C ALA A 357 -15.81 9.37 5.09
N LEU A 358 -15.60 9.39 3.77
CA LEU A 358 -14.26 9.55 3.21
C LEU A 358 -13.67 10.94 3.47
N ASP A 359 -14.51 11.98 3.47
CA ASP A 359 -14.10 13.35 3.81
C ASP A 359 -13.70 13.51 5.28
N ASN A 360 -14.10 12.59 6.15
CA ASN A 360 -13.70 12.55 7.55
C ASN A 360 -12.56 11.55 7.76
N ASP A 361 -11.35 11.91 7.35
CA ASP A 361 -10.13 11.13 7.59
C ASP A 361 -10.16 9.70 7.03
N LEU A 362 -10.73 9.52 5.82
CA LEU A 362 -10.78 8.22 5.15
C LEU A 362 -11.54 7.16 5.97
N ASN A 363 -12.67 7.51 6.59
CA ASN A 363 -13.40 6.62 7.50
C ASN A 363 -14.09 5.47 6.78
N THR A 364 -13.32 4.42 6.46
CA THR A 364 -13.82 3.23 5.77
C THR A 364 -14.90 2.46 6.55
N PRO A 365 -14.92 2.38 7.90
CA PRO A 365 -16.05 1.78 8.62
C PRO A 365 -17.39 2.50 8.37
N GLN A 366 -17.40 3.84 8.37
CA GLN A 366 -18.60 4.62 8.05
C GLN A 366 -18.98 4.50 6.58
N ALA A 367 -18.00 4.46 5.68
CA ALA A 367 -18.24 4.23 4.25
C ALA A 367 -18.86 2.84 3.99
N LEU A 368 -18.38 1.80 4.67
CA LEU A 368 -18.99 0.46 4.62
C LEU A 368 -20.41 0.47 5.20
N SER A 369 -20.66 1.25 6.25
CA SER A 369 -22.00 1.40 6.82
C SER A 369 -22.98 2.00 5.81
N ALA A 370 -22.56 3.00 5.03
CA ALA A 370 -23.36 3.56 3.95
C ALA A 370 -23.68 2.52 2.86
N LEU A 371 -22.70 1.68 2.47
CA LEU A 371 -22.91 0.57 1.54
C LEU A 371 -23.94 -0.44 2.08
N PHE A 372 -23.82 -0.87 3.35
CA PHE A 372 -24.75 -1.85 3.91
C PHE A 372 -26.16 -1.30 4.13
N GLU A 373 -26.30 0.00 4.42
CA GLU A 373 -27.62 0.64 4.52
C GLU A 373 -28.29 0.70 3.14
N LEU A 374 -27.55 1.05 2.08
CA LEU A 374 -28.05 0.97 0.70
C LEU A 374 -28.53 -0.45 0.36
N ILE A 375 -27.70 -1.46 0.63
CA ILE A 375 -28.04 -2.88 0.43
C ILE A 375 -29.34 -3.23 1.18
N LYS A 376 -29.47 -2.81 2.43
CA LYS A 376 -30.62 -3.12 3.28
C LYS A 376 -31.90 -2.49 2.74
N GLU A 377 -31.89 -1.21 2.43
CA GLU A 377 -33.09 -0.51 1.97
C GLU A 377 -33.50 -0.96 0.56
N THR A 378 -32.55 -1.23 -0.35
CA THR A 378 -32.87 -1.81 -1.66
C THR A 378 -33.49 -3.20 -1.54
N ASN A 379 -32.99 -4.07 -0.65
CA ASN A 379 -33.59 -5.39 -0.44
C ASN A 379 -35.06 -5.31 0.03
N LYS A 380 -35.43 -4.28 0.80
CA LYS A 380 -36.84 -4.07 1.20
C LYS A 380 -37.73 -3.75 -0.01
N LEU A 381 -37.24 -2.91 -0.93
CA LEU A 381 -37.97 -2.56 -2.16
C LEU A 381 -38.12 -3.78 -3.09
N ILE A 382 -37.05 -4.57 -3.24
CA ILE A 382 -37.09 -5.84 -3.99
C ILE A 382 -38.15 -6.78 -3.38
N ALA A 383 -38.14 -6.96 -2.05
CA ALA A 383 -39.11 -7.81 -1.36
C ALA A 383 -40.56 -7.31 -1.47
N ALA A 384 -40.77 -6.00 -1.58
CA ALA A 384 -42.07 -5.39 -1.80
C ALA A 384 -42.55 -5.45 -3.27
N ASN A 385 -41.76 -6.01 -4.19
CA ASN A 385 -41.96 -5.95 -5.64
C ASN A 385 -42.06 -4.50 -6.18
N ASP A 386 -41.44 -3.55 -5.49
CA ASP A 386 -41.44 -2.13 -5.81
C ASP A 386 -40.05 -1.67 -6.27
N PHE A 387 -39.42 -2.52 -7.08
CA PHE A 387 -38.08 -2.33 -7.63
C PHE A 387 -37.99 -2.99 -9.01
N GLY A 388 -37.48 -2.26 -10.01
CA GLY A 388 -37.26 -2.83 -11.35
C GLY A 388 -35.88 -2.53 -11.93
N LYS A 389 -35.74 -2.79 -13.23
CA LYS A 389 -34.45 -2.82 -13.93
C LYS A 389 -33.69 -1.50 -13.87
N GLU A 390 -34.39 -0.37 -14.05
CA GLU A 390 -33.75 0.94 -14.03
C GLU A 390 -33.19 1.27 -12.64
N ASN A 391 -34.00 1.05 -11.60
CA ASN A 391 -33.56 1.16 -10.21
C ASN A 391 -32.36 0.26 -9.90
N SER A 392 -32.36 -0.96 -10.44
CA SER A 392 -31.23 -1.87 -10.32
C SER A 392 -29.95 -1.34 -10.96
N ASN A 393 -30.06 -0.68 -12.12
CA ASN A 393 -28.92 -0.06 -12.78
C ASN A 393 -28.36 1.10 -11.94
N GLU A 394 -29.22 1.95 -11.39
CA GLU A 394 -28.84 3.07 -10.51
C GLU A 394 -28.07 2.58 -9.27
N VAL A 395 -28.63 1.62 -8.53
CA VAL A 395 -27.98 1.06 -7.34
C VAL A 395 -26.65 0.40 -7.69
N ARG A 396 -26.59 -0.34 -8.82
CA ARG A 396 -25.35 -0.97 -9.27
C ARG A 396 -24.27 0.06 -9.61
N MET A 397 -24.63 1.17 -10.27
CA MET A 397 -23.67 2.25 -10.56
C MET A 397 -23.10 2.84 -9.27
N ALA A 398 -23.94 3.09 -8.26
CA ALA A 398 -23.50 3.59 -6.97
C ALA A 398 -22.55 2.61 -6.26
N ILE A 399 -22.88 1.32 -6.24
CA ILE A 399 -22.03 0.29 -5.64
C ILE A 399 -20.69 0.17 -6.35
N ASN A 400 -20.68 0.18 -7.68
CA ASN A 400 -19.43 0.17 -8.45
C ASN A 400 -18.58 1.41 -8.12
N LYS A 401 -19.22 2.56 -7.95
CA LYS A 401 -18.54 3.80 -7.56
C LYS A 401 -17.95 3.72 -6.15
N PHE A 402 -18.63 3.10 -5.19
CA PHE A 402 -18.08 2.83 -3.86
C PHE A 402 -16.91 1.83 -3.94
N ASP A 403 -17.02 0.82 -4.80
CA ASP A 403 -15.99 -0.20 -4.96
C ASP A 403 -14.70 0.31 -5.63
N GLU A 404 -14.76 1.39 -6.40
CA GLU A 404 -13.55 2.08 -6.89
C GLU A 404 -12.60 2.41 -5.73
N VAL A 405 -13.15 2.76 -4.56
CA VAL A 405 -12.44 3.03 -3.31
C VAL A 405 -12.24 1.76 -2.48
N LEU A 406 -13.32 1.00 -2.20
CA LEU A 406 -13.27 -0.12 -1.26
C LEU A 406 -12.51 -1.34 -1.82
N GLY A 407 -12.62 -1.62 -3.12
CA GLY A 407 -11.92 -2.69 -3.82
C GLY A 407 -12.31 -4.11 -3.42
N LEU A 408 -13.57 -4.32 -3.01
CA LEU A 408 -14.14 -5.57 -2.51
C LEU A 408 -14.76 -6.45 -3.60
N LEU A 409 -15.15 -5.92 -4.75
CA LEU A 409 -15.84 -6.69 -5.80
C LEU A 409 -14.87 -7.31 -6.84
N TYR A 410 -13.56 -7.22 -6.62
CA TYR A 410 -12.54 -7.60 -7.61
C TYR A 410 -12.62 -9.06 -8.09
N TYR A 411 -12.86 -10.01 -7.17
CA TYR A 411 -13.05 -11.43 -7.51
C TYR A 411 -14.51 -11.86 -7.47
N MET A 412 -15.45 -10.92 -7.43
CA MET A 412 -16.81 -11.27 -7.79
C MET A 412 -16.76 -11.80 -9.21
N GLU A 413 -17.35 -12.99 -9.42
CA GLU A 413 -17.51 -13.54 -10.77
C GLU A 413 -18.24 -12.49 -11.60
N LYS A 414 -17.48 -11.79 -12.44
CA LYS A 414 -18.07 -10.93 -13.45
C LYS A 414 -18.91 -11.87 -14.31
N PRO A 415 -20.22 -11.59 -14.52
CA PRO A 415 -20.99 -12.35 -15.48
C PRO A 415 -20.19 -12.38 -16.78
N LEU A 416 -20.01 -13.58 -17.34
CA LEU A 416 -19.21 -13.69 -18.54
C LEU A 416 -19.87 -12.79 -19.60
N PRO A 417 -19.09 -11.91 -20.25
CA PRO A 417 -19.63 -11.02 -21.28
C PRO A 417 -20.18 -11.78 -22.49
N MET A 418 -19.91 -13.09 -22.55
CA MET A 418 -20.39 -14.04 -23.54
C MET A 418 -20.34 -15.47 -22.94
N PRO A 419 -21.10 -16.45 -23.47
CA PRO A 419 -21.06 -17.83 -22.99
C PRO A 419 -19.64 -18.42 -22.94
N LYS A 420 -19.33 -19.19 -21.89
CA LYS A 420 -17.99 -19.77 -21.66
C LYS A 420 -17.51 -20.59 -22.86
N GLU A 421 -18.43 -21.35 -23.46
CA GLU A 421 -18.17 -22.20 -24.62
C GLU A 421 -17.72 -21.37 -25.83
N GLU A 422 -18.25 -20.15 -26.00
CA GLU A 422 -17.86 -19.23 -27.07
C GLU A 422 -16.47 -18.63 -26.81
N ILE A 423 -16.13 -18.34 -25.54
CA ILE A 423 -14.79 -17.89 -25.14
C ILE A 423 -13.76 -18.98 -25.42
N GLU A 424 -14.00 -20.21 -24.95
CA GLU A 424 -13.05 -21.31 -25.13
C GLU A 424 -12.89 -21.70 -26.60
N LYS A 425 -13.95 -21.60 -27.39
CA LYS A 425 -13.87 -21.78 -28.85
C LYS A 425 -12.93 -20.74 -29.49
N LEU A 426 -13.09 -19.46 -29.18
CA LEU A 426 -12.21 -18.40 -29.71
C LEU A 426 -10.76 -18.56 -29.24
N VAL A 427 -10.53 -18.96 -27.99
CA VAL A 427 -9.19 -19.26 -27.47
C VAL A 427 -8.54 -20.41 -28.24
N SER A 428 -9.28 -21.48 -28.50
CA SER A 428 -8.83 -22.63 -29.29
C SER A 428 -8.53 -22.26 -30.75
N GLU A 429 -9.42 -21.50 -31.41
CA GLU A 429 -9.22 -21.01 -32.77
C GLU A 429 -7.97 -20.11 -32.88
N ARG A 430 -7.72 -19.28 -31.87
CA ARG A 430 -6.50 -18.48 -31.79
C ARG A 430 -5.26 -19.36 -31.61
N ALA A 431 -5.31 -20.38 -30.76
CA ALA A 431 -4.20 -21.32 -30.57
C ALA A 431 -3.84 -22.03 -31.88
N ALA A 432 -4.86 -22.48 -32.63
CA ALA A 432 -4.69 -23.07 -33.97
C ALA A 432 -4.09 -22.06 -34.97
N ALA A 433 -4.54 -20.80 -34.96
CA ALA A 433 -3.97 -19.75 -35.81
C ALA A 433 -2.49 -19.49 -35.50
N LYS A 434 -2.11 -19.44 -34.21
CA LYS A 434 -0.70 -19.31 -33.79
C LYS A 434 0.14 -20.52 -34.23
N ALA A 435 -0.37 -21.74 -34.09
CA ALA A 435 0.32 -22.96 -34.54
C ALA A 435 0.53 -22.97 -36.07
N ALA A 436 -0.43 -22.46 -36.84
CA ALA A 436 -0.34 -22.29 -38.29
C ALA A 436 0.46 -21.06 -38.74
N LYS A 437 1.01 -20.26 -37.81
CA LYS A 437 1.71 -18.98 -38.06
C LYS A 437 0.84 -17.90 -38.73
N ASP A 438 -0.48 -17.96 -38.57
CA ASP A 438 -1.42 -16.92 -38.98
C ASP A 438 -1.59 -15.88 -37.85
N PHE A 439 -0.62 -14.97 -37.75
CA PHE A 439 -0.59 -13.96 -36.71
C PHE A 439 -1.72 -12.94 -36.83
N ALA A 440 -2.12 -12.60 -38.06
CA ALA A 440 -3.19 -11.64 -38.32
C ALA A 440 -4.54 -12.13 -37.76
N LYS A 441 -4.88 -13.40 -37.99
CA LYS A 441 -6.07 -14.02 -37.41
C LYS A 441 -5.97 -14.13 -35.88
N GLY A 442 -4.81 -14.50 -35.36
CA GLY A 442 -4.57 -14.60 -33.92
C GLY A 442 -4.76 -13.26 -33.19
N ASP A 443 -4.32 -12.16 -33.78
CA ASP A 443 -4.50 -10.81 -33.24
C ASP A 443 -5.94 -10.30 -33.40
N SER A 444 -6.60 -10.65 -34.50
CA SER A 444 -8.03 -10.34 -34.70
C SER A 444 -8.90 -10.99 -33.61
N ILE A 445 -8.68 -12.27 -33.30
CA ILE A 445 -9.42 -12.98 -32.24
C ILE A 445 -9.10 -12.40 -30.86
N ARG A 446 -7.82 -12.08 -30.59
CA ARG A 446 -7.43 -11.41 -29.33
C ARG A 446 -8.14 -10.07 -29.18
N LYS A 447 -8.23 -9.28 -30.26
CA LYS A 447 -8.95 -8.00 -30.25
C LYS A 447 -10.44 -8.22 -30.01
N GLN A 448 -11.07 -9.18 -30.70
CA GLN A 448 -12.48 -9.51 -30.50
C GLN A 448 -12.80 -9.90 -29.05
N LEU A 449 -11.98 -10.73 -28.43
CA LEU A 449 -12.12 -11.10 -27.02
C LEU A 449 -11.92 -9.89 -26.11
N LYS A 450 -10.91 -9.05 -26.39
CA LYS A 450 -10.65 -7.82 -25.62
C LYS A 450 -11.81 -6.82 -25.72
N ASP A 451 -12.37 -6.63 -26.91
CA ASP A 451 -13.50 -5.73 -27.17
C ASP A 451 -14.77 -6.22 -26.44
N LYS A 452 -14.90 -7.54 -26.23
CA LYS A 452 -15.93 -8.16 -25.39
C LYS A 452 -15.55 -8.19 -23.89
N GLY A 453 -14.44 -7.59 -23.46
CA GLY A 453 -14.05 -7.58 -22.05
C GLY A 453 -13.41 -8.87 -21.55
N ILE A 454 -12.77 -9.66 -22.42
CA ILE A 454 -11.95 -10.83 -22.06
C ILE A 454 -10.48 -10.54 -22.37
N ILE A 455 -9.61 -10.62 -21.35
CA ILE A 455 -8.17 -10.45 -21.47
C ILE A 455 -7.51 -11.83 -21.53
N LEU A 456 -6.72 -12.07 -22.57
CA LEU A 456 -5.91 -13.28 -22.73
C LEU A 456 -4.53 -13.12 -22.09
N GLU A 457 -4.10 -14.14 -21.35
CA GLU A 457 -2.77 -14.25 -20.76
C GLU A 457 -2.06 -15.47 -21.38
N ASP A 458 -0.96 -15.23 -22.10
CA ASP A 458 -0.17 -16.30 -22.70
C ASP A 458 0.93 -16.74 -21.71
N ALA A 459 0.96 -18.03 -21.35
CA ALA A 459 1.99 -18.66 -20.54
C ALA A 459 2.69 -19.79 -21.32
N ARG A 460 3.80 -20.33 -20.78
CA ARG A 460 4.51 -21.47 -21.39
C ARG A 460 3.64 -22.72 -21.52
N GLU A 461 2.69 -22.90 -20.62
CA GLU A 461 1.82 -24.07 -20.53
C GLU A 461 0.51 -23.92 -21.34
N GLY A 462 0.23 -22.73 -21.87
CA GLY A 462 -0.99 -22.46 -22.64
C GLY A 462 -1.47 -21.01 -22.54
N THR A 463 -2.64 -20.73 -23.13
CA THR A 463 -3.32 -19.44 -23.01
C THR A 463 -4.44 -19.55 -21.97
N THR A 464 -4.38 -18.75 -20.92
CA THR A 464 -5.47 -18.55 -19.96
C THR A 464 -6.21 -17.24 -20.27
N TRP A 465 -7.37 -17.03 -19.66
CA TRP A 465 -8.15 -15.81 -19.86
C TRP A 465 -8.82 -15.36 -18.56
N LYS A 466 -9.10 -14.05 -18.47
CA LYS A 466 -9.85 -13.43 -17.37
C LYS A 466 -10.80 -12.35 -17.91
N VAL A 467 -11.85 -12.05 -17.17
CA VAL A 467 -12.74 -10.92 -17.50
C VAL A 467 -12.04 -9.61 -17.14
N ALA A 468 -12.00 -8.67 -18.09
CA ALA A 468 -11.36 -7.35 -18.01
C ALA A 468 -11.88 -6.54 -16.83
#